data_AF-A0A954S985-F1
#
_entry.id   AF-A0A954S985-F1
#
_cell.length_a   1.000
_cell.length_b   1.000
_cell.length_c   1.000
_cell.angle_alpha   90.00
_cell.angle_beta   90.00
_cell.angle_gamma   90.00
#
_symmetry.space_group_name_H-M   'P 1'
#
loop_
_entity.id
_entity.type
_entity.pdbx_description
1 polymer ?
#
loop_
_entity_poly.entity_id
_entity_poly.type
_entity_poly.pdbx_seq_one_letter_code
_entity_poly.pdbx_strand_id
1 'polypeptide(L)'
;MVEVLNAYRKFAEHDYRIDGRVTSEYGAIKASLKLVRKRYGRTIANEFGPLALKAILLHMIEKGWSLSTINQSIGRIRRCFK
;
A
#
# COMPACT_ATOMS: atom_id res chain seq x y z
N MET A 1 2.23 1.80 -12.75
CA MET A 1 2.00 1.71 -11.28
C MET A 1 0.84 2.59 -10.80
N VAL A 2 0.86 3.90 -11.06
CA VAL A 2 -0.10 4.86 -10.48
C VAL A 2 -1.56 4.50 -10.71
N GLU A 3 -1.92 4.02 -11.90
CA GLU A 3 -3.30 3.63 -12.24
C GLU A 3 -3.80 2.49 -11.36
N VAL A 4 -3.00 1.43 -11.17
CA VAL A 4 -3.32 0.28 -10.30
C VAL A 4 -3.52 0.73 -8.85
N LEU A 5 -2.59 1.54 -8.31
CA LEU A 5 -2.71 2.07 -6.95
C LEU A 5 -3.97 2.92 -6.78
N ASN A 6 -4.31 3.75 -7.78
CA ASN A 6 -5.49 4.59 -7.75
C ASN A 6 -6.79 3.77 -7.85
N ALA A 7 -6.81 2.72 -8.67
CA ALA A 7 -7.95 1.82 -8.78
C ALA A 7 -8.23 1.12 -7.44
N TYR A 8 -7.20 0.54 -6.82
CA TYR A 8 -7.35 -0.10 -5.50
C TYR A 8 -7.71 0.90 -4.40
N ARG A 9 -7.19 2.14 -4.46
CA ARG A 9 -7.61 3.22 -3.53
C ARG A 9 -9.10 3.52 -3.65
N LYS A 10 -9.64 3.61 -4.86
CA LYS A 10 -11.08 3.87 -5.09
C LYS A 10 -11.94 2.71 -4.61
N PHE A 11 -11.53 1.48 -4.90
CA PHE A 11 -12.15 0.28 -4.35
C PHE A 11 -12.17 0.33 -2.81
N ALA A 12 -11.03 0.62 -2.19
CA ALA A 12 -10.93 0.67 -0.74
C ALA A 12 -11.79 1.78 -0.11
N GLU A 13 -11.94 2.92 -0.78
CA GLU A 13 -12.79 4.04 -0.35
C GLU A 13 -14.28 3.72 -0.41
N HIS A 14 -14.68 2.84 -1.33
CA HIS A 14 -16.05 2.37 -1.47
C HIS A 14 -16.38 1.28 -0.45
N ASP A 15 -15.53 0.25 -0.34
CA ASP A 15 -15.86 -0.99 0.39
C ASP A 15 -15.53 -0.94 1.88
N TYR A 16 -14.48 -0.22 2.30
CA TYR A 16 -14.08 -0.19 3.71
C TYR A 16 -14.88 0.88 4.45
N ARG A 17 -16.18 0.61 4.66
CA ARG A 17 -17.12 1.52 5.33
C ARG A 17 -17.91 0.84 6.45
N ILE A 18 -18.22 1.63 7.46
CA ILE A 18 -19.19 1.32 8.51
C ILE A 18 -20.06 2.56 8.65
N ASP A 19 -21.40 2.39 8.59
CA ASP A 19 -22.39 3.47 8.67
C ASP A 19 -22.10 4.65 7.71
N GLY A 20 -21.73 4.31 6.47
CA GLY A 20 -21.41 5.29 5.42
C GLY A 20 -20.08 6.02 5.61
N ARG A 21 -19.32 5.78 6.68
CA ARG A 21 -18.01 6.39 6.94
C ARG A 21 -16.89 5.42 6.63
N VAL A 22 -15.82 5.92 5.99
CA VAL A 22 -14.61 5.13 5.75
C VAL A 22 -13.97 4.70 7.08
N THR A 23 -13.54 3.45 7.16
CA THR A 23 -12.89 2.92 8.35
C THR A 23 -11.43 3.36 8.45
N SER A 24 -10.80 3.13 9.60
CA SER A 24 -9.36 3.34 9.79
C SER A 24 -8.51 2.49 8.83
N GLU A 25 -9.03 1.34 8.36
CA GLU A 25 -8.34 0.48 7.41
C GLU A 25 -8.17 1.17 6.03
N TYR A 26 -9.15 1.97 5.59
CA TYR A 26 -8.97 2.80 4.39
C TYR A 26 -7.78 3.77 4.55
N GLY A 27 -7.66 4.40 5.71
CA GLY A 27 -6.53 5.28 6.05
C GLY A 27 -5.20 4.53 6.00
N ALA A 28 -5.14 3.33 6.56
CA ALA A 28 -3.94 2.50 6.56
C ALA A 28 -3.57 1.98 5.16
N ILE A 29 -4.56 1.62 4.33
CA ILE A 29 -4.36 1.28 2.92
C ILE A 29 -3.77 2.48 2.18
N LYS A 30 -4.40 3.66 2.28
CA LYS A 30 -3.93 4.89 1.63
C LYS A 30 -2.49 5.24 2.02
N ALA A 31 -2.14 5.10 3.30
CA ALA A 31 -0.77 5.30 3.78
C ALA A 31 0.22 4.31 3.17
N SER A 32 -0.16 3.03 3.10
CA SER A 32 0.66 1.96 2.51
C SER A 32 0.90 2.18 1.01
N LEU A 33 -0.15 2.51 0.25
CA LEU A 33 -0.06 2.80 -1.19
C LEU A 33 0.79 4.05 -1.47
N LYS A 34 0.77 5.05 -0.56
CA LYS A 34 1.61 6.26 -0.68
C LYS A 34 3.10 5.92 -0.65
N LEU A 35 3.53 4.92 0.12
CA LEU A 35 4.92 4.46 0.14
C LEU A 35 5.35 3.89 -1.21
N VAL A 36 4.51 3.05 -1.81
CA VAL A 36 4.74 2.50 -3.15
C VAL A 36 4.81 3.63 -4.18
N ARG A 37 3.81 4.53 -4.18
CA ARG A 37 3.74 5.64 -5.14
C ARG A 37 4.97 6.55 -5.08
N LYS A 38 5.49 6.85 -3.88
CA LYS A 38 6.65 7.75 -3.73
C LYS A 38 7.93 7.21 -4.38
N ARG A 39 8.13 5.89 -4.36
CA ARG A 39 9.37 5.24 -4.85
C ARG A 39 9.21 4.63 -6.25
N TYR A 40 8.03 4.09 -6.53
CA TYR A 40 7.73 3.29 -7.72
C TYR A 40 6.58 3.87 -8.54
N GLY A 41 6.16 5.11 -8.31
CA GLY A 41 5.04 5.71 -9.06
C GLY A 41 5.26 5.73 -10.58
N ARG A 42 6.53 5.83 -11.03
CA ARG A 42 6.90 5.87 -12.45
C ARG A 42 7.20 4.50 -13.07
N THR A 43 7.28 3.42 -12.29
CA THR A 43 7.49 2.08 -12.86
C THR A 43 6.19 1.50 -13.40
N ILE A 44 6.27 0.59 -14.37
CA ILE A 44 5.10 -0.17 -14.79
C ILE A 44 4.73 -1.16 -13.68
N ALA A 45 3.43 -1.47 -13.54
CA ALA A 45 2.97 -2.32 -12.44
C ALA A 45 3.53 -3.75 -12.55
N ASN A 46 3.73 -4.24 -13.77
CA ASN A 46 4.26 -5.58 -14.03
C ASN A 46 5.73 -5.76 -13.60
N GLU A 47 6.49 -4.66 -13.48
CA GLU A 47 7.87 -4.67 -12.98
C GLU A 47 7.94 -4.61 -11.44
N PHE A 48 6.81 -4.39 -10.77
CA PHE A 48 6.78 -4.35 -9.32
C PHE A 48 6.72 -5.76 -8.73
N GLY A 49 7.91 -6.35 -8.56
CA GLY A 49 8.08 -7.70 -8.03
C GLY A 49 8.56 -7.76 -6.57
N PRO A 50 8.98 -8.96 -6.12
CA PRO A 50 9.45 -9.20 -4.76
C PRO A 50 10.61 -8.31 -4.32
N LEU A 51 11.52 -7.95 -5.23
CA LEU A 51 12.67 -7.08 -4.92
C LEU A 51 12.22 -5.65 -4.59
N ALA A 52 11.27 -5.11 -5.34
CA ALA A 52 10.70 -3.78 -5.08
C ALA A 52 9.94 -3.76 -3.74
N LEU A 53 9.23 -4.85 -3.42
CA LEU A 53 8.56 -5.00 -2.13
C LEU A 53 9.56 -5.07 -0.96
N LYS A 54 10.68 -5.78 -1.13
CA LYS A 54 11.78 -5.82 -0.16
C LYS A 54 12.38 -4.44 0.08
N ALA A 55 12.56 -3.64 -0.97
CA ALA A 55 13.06 -2.27 -0.83
C ALA A 55 12.10 -1.36 -0.04
N ILE A 56 10.78 -1.54 -0.18
CA ILE A 56 9.80 -0.83 0.65
C ILE A 56 9.90 -1.26 2.11
N LEU A 57 10.02 -2.57 2.37
CA LEU A 57 10.20 -3.09 3.72
C LEU A 57 11.46 -2.51 4.38
N LEU A 58 12.60 -2.54 3.68
CA LEU A 58 13.85 -1.96 4.18
C LEU A 58 13.69 -0.48 4.50
N HIS A 59 12.99 0.26 3.65
CA HIS A 59 12.71 1.67 3.91
C HIS A 59 11.90 1.89 5.20
N MET A 60 10.94 1.01 5.51
CA MET A 60 10.19 1.11 6.77
C MET A 60 11.08 0.79 7.98
N ILE A 61 11.99 -0.18 7.85
CA ILE A 61 12.97 -0.52 8.89
C ILE A 61 13.89 0.67 9.16
N GLU A 62 14.43 1.31 8.12
CA GLU A 62 15.27 2.52 8.23
C GLU A 62 14.53 3.68 8.92
N LYS A 63 13.19 3.72 8.79
CA LYS A 63 12.34 4.70 9.47
C LYS A 63 11.97 4.31 10.91
N GLY A 64 12.49 3.19 11.42
CA GLY A 64 12.26 2.72 12.79
C GLY A 64 10.86 2.17 13.04
N TRP A 65 10.15 1.71 12.00
CA TRP A 65 8.80 1.18 12.16
C TRP A 65 8.81 -0.17 12.88
N SER A 66 7.76 -0.43 13.67
CA SER A 66 7.59 -1.74 14.30
C SER A 66 7.32 -2.83 13.27
N LEU A 67 7.81 -4.05 13.53
CA LEU A 67 7.60 -5.21 12.65
C LEU A 67 6.12 -5.49 12.38
N SER A 68 5.26 -5.32 13.39
CA SER A 68 3.81 -5.48 13.23
C SER A 68 3.25 -4.49 12.20
N THR A 69 3.64 -3.22 12.25
CA THR A 69 3.22 -2.18 11.31
C THR A 69 3.75 -2.46 9.90
N ILE A 70 5.01 -2.90 9.79
CA ILE A 70 5.64 -3.30 8.53
C ILE A 70 4.84 -4.43 7.90
N ASN A 71 4.60 -5.52 8.63
CA ASN A 71 3.90 -6.69 8.13
C ASN A 71 2.47 -6.36 7.66
N GLN A 72 1.73 -5.55 8.42
CA GLN A 72 0.40 -5.12 8.01
C GLN A 72 0.44 -4.24 6.74
N SER A 73 1.41 -3.32 6.65
CA SER A 73 1.57 -2.45 5.47
C SER A 73 1.93 -3.25 4.23
N ILE A 74 2.84 -4.22 4.35
CA ILE A 74 3.20 -5.15 3.27
C ILE A 74 1.99 -6.01 2.87
N GLY A 75 1.20 -6.49 3.82
CA GLY A 75 -0.05 -7.22 3.54
C GLY A 75 -1.04 -6.39 2.73
N ARG A 76 -1.23 -5.11 3.08
CA ARG A 76 -2.07 -4.16 2.33
C ARG A 76 -1.55 -3.92 0.91
N ILE A 77 -0.23 -3.74 0.77
CA ILE A 77 0.40 -3.58 -0.55
C ILE A 77 0.17 -4.83 -1.39
N ARG A 78 0.36 -6.03 -0.84
CA ARG A 78 0.12 -7.29 -1.56
C ARG A 78 -1.34 -7.45 -2.02
N ARG A 79 -2.32 -7.06 -1.20
CA ARG A 79 -3.74 -7.09 -1.59
C ARG A 79 -4.07 -6.18 -2.78
N CYS A 80 -3.30 -5.11 -3.00
CA CYS A 80 -3.48 -4.23 -4.16
C CYS A 80 -3.12 -4.89 -5.51
N PHE A 81 -2.30 -5.94 -5.49
CA PHE A 81 -1.83 -6.65 -6.69
C PHE A 81 -2.38 -8.08 -6.81
N LYS A 82 -3.36 -8.42 -5.98
CA LYS A 82 -4.16 -9.64 -6.12
C LYS A 82 -5.42 -9.31 -6.88
#